data_AF-A0A661J1S2-F1
#
_entry.id   AF-A0A661J1S2-F1
#
_cell.length_a   1.000
_cell.length_b   1.000
_cell.length_c   1.000
_cell.angle_alpha   90.00
_cell.angle_beta   90.00
_cell.angle_gamma   90.00
#
_symmetry.space_group_name_H-M   'P 1'
#
loop_
_entity.id
_entity.type
_entity.pdbx_description
1 polymer ?
#
loop_
_entity_poly.entity_id
_entity_poly.type
_entity_poly.pdbx_seq_one_letter_code
_entity_poly.pdbx_strand_id
1 'polypeptide(L)' 'MRSVLSVSLPEKIAQELEAYARETGRNKSDIVRESISLYLWEARIKRLKRKLKLGAKRKGMVTEEDVFREIS' A
#
# COMPACT_ATOMS: atom_id res chain seq x y z
N MET A 1 -18.74 9.99 5.21
CA MET A 1 -19.69 9.23 4.37
C MET A 1 -19.09 7.86 4.07
N ARG A 2 -19.87 6.78 4.14
CA ARG A 2 -19.44 5.45 3.67
C ARG A 2 -20.00 5.22 2.27
N SER A 3 -19.17 4.76 1.34
CA SER A 3 -19.59 4.25 0.04
C SER A 3 -19.51 2.73 0.03
N VAL A 4 -20.45 2.08 -0.66
CA VAL A 4 -20.43 0.63 -0.90
C VAL A 4 -19.79 0.38 -2.25
N LEU A 5 -18.85 -0.55 -2.28
CA LEU A 5 -18.17 -1.01 -3.49
C LEU A 5 -18.51 -2.49 -3.69
N SER A 6 -19.22 -2.80 -4.78
CA SER A 6 -19.42 -4.18 -5.23
C SER A 6 -18.41 -4.50 -6.33
N VAL A 7 -17.64 -5.57 -6.15
CA VAL A 7 -16.59 -5.99 -7.09
C VAL A 7 -16.65 -7.50 -7.31
N SER A 8 -16.44 -7.91 -8.55
CA SER A 8 -16.23 -9.32 -8.87
C SER A 8 -14.78 -9.70 -8.55
N LEU A 9 -14.59 -10.87 -7.94
CA LEU A 9 -13.28 -11.43 -7.63
C LEU A 9 -13.14 -12.78 -8.35
N PRO A 10 -11.92 -13.13 -8.82
CA PRO A 10 -11.63 -14.49 -9.24
C PRO A 10 -12.02 -15.48 -8.15
N GLU A 11 -12.65 -16.60 -8.53
CA GLU A 11 -13.20 -17.58 -7.59
C GLU A 11 -12.16 -18.03 -6.55
N LYS A 12 -10.94 -18.34 -7.00
CA LYS A 12 -9.83 -18.71 -6.13
C LYS A 12 -9.56 -17.69 -5.01
N ILE A 13 -9.54 -16.40 -5.36
CA ILE A 13 -9.28 -15.32 -4.39
C ILE A 13 -10.45 -15.19 -3.41
N ALA A 14 -11.69 -15.33 -3.89
CA ALA A 14 -12.86 -15.29 -3.03
C ALA A 14 -12.83 -16.44 -2.00
N GLN A 15 -12.44 -17.65 -2.42
CA GLN A 15 -12.29 -18.81 -1.54
C GLN A 15 -11.16 -18.64 -0.52
N GLU A 16 -10.01 -18.12 -0.93
CA GLU A 16 -8.88 -17.83 -0.03
C GLU A 16 -9.25 -16.78 1.02
N LEU A 17 -9.94 -15.70 0.63
CA LEU A 17 -10.42 -14.67 1.55
C LEU A 17 -11.43 -15.23 2.55
N GLU A 18 -12.32 -16.10 2.09
CA GLU A 18 -13.31 -16.76 2.95
C GLU A 18 -12.65 -17.68 3.98
N ALA A 19 -11.69 -18.51 3.56
CA ALA A 19 -10.95 -19.39 4.46
C ALA A 19 -10.18 -18.58 5.51
N TYR A 20 -9.43 -17.56 5.08
CA TYR A 20 -8.68 -16.69 5.98
C TYR A 20 -9.57 -15.94 6.97
N ALA A 21 -10.73 -15.46 6.52
CA ALA A 21 -11.71 -14.81 7.40
C ALA A 21 -12.23 -15.76 8.50
N ARG A 22 -12.51 -17.03 8.15
CA ARG A 22 -12.95 -18.04 9.12
C ARG A 22 -11.85 -18.40 10.11
N GLU A 23 -10.63 -18.63 9.63
CA GLU A 23 -9.48 -19.00 10.47
C GLU A 23 -9.13 -17.90 11.49
N THR A 24 -9.26 -16.64 11.08
CA THR A 24 -8.90 -15.48 11.92
C THR A 24 -10.08 -14.90 12.71
N GLY A 25 -11.31 -15.36 12.44
CA GLY A 25 -12.53 -14.76 13.00
C GLY A 25 -12.79 -13.32 12.52
N ARG A 26 -12.11 -12.85 11.46
CA ARG A 26 -12.22 -11.47 10.97
C ARG A 26 -13.29 -11.35 9.88
N ASN A 27 -13.89 -10.16 9.76
CA ASN A 27 -14.84 -9.86 8.69
C ASN A 27 -14.10 -9.64 7.35
N LYS A 28 -14.57 -10.31 6.28
CA LYS A 28 -14.08 -10.12 4.90
C LYS A 28 -14.00 -8.66 4.48
N SER A 29 -15.03 -7.86 4.78
CA SER A 29 -15.07 -6.43 4.41
C SER A 29 -13.99 -5.61 5.11
N ASP A 30 -13.60 -5.98 6.33
CA ASP A 30 -12.53 -5.28 7.05
C ASP A 30 -11.16 -5.66 6.48
N ILE A 31 -10.95 -6.94 6.19
CA ILE A 31 -9.74 -7.43 5.50
C ILE A 31 -9.57 -6.71 4.16
N VAL A 32 -10.62 -6.64 3.33
CA VAL A 32 -10.56 -5.95 2.03
C VAL A 32 -10.28 -4.46 2.19
N ARG A 33 -10.91 -3.79 3.16
CA ARG A 33 -10.68 -2.35 3.41
C ARG A 33 -9.23 -2.08 3.82
N GLU A 34 -8.68 -2.92 4.69
CA GLU A 34 -7.29 -2.84 5.11
C GLU A 34 -6.34 -3.04 3.93
N SER A 35 -6.54 -4.11 3.14
CA SER A 35 -5.73 -4.41 1.95
C SER A 35 -5.73 -3.25 0.94
N ILE A 36 -6.89 -2.65 0.66
CA ILE A 36 -6.99 -1.49 -0.23
C ILE A 36 -6.24 -0.29 0.37
N SER A 37 -6.35 -0.06 1.68
CA SER A 37 -5.66 1.04 2.36
C SER A 37 -4.15 0.90 2.26
N LEU A 38 -3.62 -0.31 2.50
CA LEU A 38 -2.20 -0.64 2.37
C LEU A 38 -1.71 -0.45 0.93
N TYR A 39 -2.47 -0.93 -0.06
CA TYR A 39 -2.15 -0.76 -1.47
C TYR A 39 -2.06 0.73 -1.86
N LEU A 40 -3.05 1.54 -1.46
CA LEU A 40 -3.07 2.96 -1.77
C LEU A 40 -1.95 3.72 -1.07
N TRP A 41 -1.61 3.33 0.16
CA TRP A 41 -0.49 3.88 0.90
C TRP A 41 0.84 3.62 0.20
N GLU A 42 1.09 2.38 -0.21
CA GLU A 42 2.28 2.01 -0.96
C GLU A 42 2.37 2.78 -2.29
N ALA A 43 1.26 2.89 -3.02
CA ALA A 43 1.20 3.68 -4.25
C ALA A 43 1.51 5.17 -4.01
N ARG A 44 1.06 5.75 -2.88
CA ARG A 44 1.40 7.12 -2.49
C ARG A 44 2.88 7.27 -2.18
N ILE A 45 3.47 6.35 -1.42
CA ILE A 45 4.90 6.36 -1.10
C ILE A 45 5.73 6.23 -2.37
N LYS A 46 5.41 5.29 -3.26
CA LYS A 46 6.12 5.12 -4.55
C LYS A 46 6.10 6.41 -5.37
N ARG A 47 4.96 7.11 -5.43
CA ARG A 47 4.87 8.42 -6.11
C ARG A 47 5.71 9.50 -5.42
N LEU A 48 5.70 9.55 -4.09
CA LEU A 48 6.50 10.50 -3.32
C LEU A 48 8.00 10.25 -3.54
N LYS A 49 8.46 9.01 -3.42
CA LYS A 49 9.86 8.61 -3.69
C LYS A 49 10.32 9.06 -5.08
N ARG A 50 9.49 8.88 -6.12
CA ARG A 50 9.81 9.36 -7.48
C ARG A 50 10.01 10.87 -7.54
N LYS A 51 9.13 11.65 -6.89
CA LYS A 51 9.25 13.12 -6.84
C LYS A 51 10.50 13.56 -6.07
N LEU A 52 10.74 12.95 -4.92
CA LEU A 52 11.91 13.24 -4.09
C LEU A 52 13.21 12.90 -4.81
N LYS A 53 13.29 11.77 -5.52
CA LYS A 53 14.46 11.37 -6.31
C LYS A 53 14.85 12.42 -7.37
N LEU A 54 13.88 13.09 -7.99
CA LEU A 54 14.16 14.19 -8.93
C LEU A 54 14.73 15.42 -8.22
N GLY A 55 14.28 15.73 -7.01
CA GLY A 55 14.84 16.79 -6.17
C GLY A 55 16.25 16.47 -5.65
N ALA A 56 16.42 15.26 -5.12
CA ALA A 56 17.69 14.75 -4.56
C ALA A 56 18.81 14.73 -5.62
N LYS A 57 18.53 14.24 -6.83
CA LYS A 57 19.49 14.28 -7.95
C LYS A 57 19.99 15.69 -8.26
N ARG A 58 19.14 16.71 -8.16
CA ARG A 58 19.54 18.11 -8.38
C ARG A 58 20.45 18.65 -7.27
N LYS A 59 20.40 18.05 -6.09
CA LYS A 59 21.27 18.36 -4.94
C LYS A 59 22.48 17.43 -4.83
N GLY A 60 22.71 16.56 -5.81
CA GLY A 60 23.83 15.61 -5.81
C GLY A 60 23.65 14.39 -4.89
N MET A 61 22.47 14.22 -4.28
CA MET A 61 22.15 13.06 -3.43
C MET A 61 21.62 11.93 -4.32
N VAL A 62 22.36 10.81 -4.38
CA VAL A 62 22.08 9.71 -5.30
C VAL A 62 21.69 8.43 -4.56
N THR A 63 22.22 8.23 -3.35
CA THR A 63 21.95 7.04 -2.54
C THR A 63 21.12 7.37 -1.29
N GLU A 64 20.64 6.33 -0.60
CA GLU A 64 19.90 6.50 0.66
C GLU A 64 20.83 6.98 1.78
N GLU A 65 22.11 6.62 1.74
CA GLU A 65 23.16 7.08 2.66
C GLU A 65 23.44 8.59 2.53
N ASP A 66 23.36 9.14 1.31
CA ASP A 66 23.49 10.59 1.10
C ASP A 66 22.36 11.36 1.77
N VAL A 67 21.14 10.82 1.71
CA VAL A 67 19.97 11.41 2.38
C VAL A 67 20.11 11.28 3.89
N PHE A 68 20.54 10.12 4.38
CA PHE A 68 20.71 9.88 5.82
C PHE A 68 21.76 10.82 6.44
N ARG A 69 22.89 11.05 5.75
CA ARG A 69 23.93 12.00 6.19
C ARG A 69 23.46 13.45 6.29
N GLU A 70 22.49 13.86 5.49
CA GLU A 70 21.99 15.24 5.48
C GLU A 70 20.98 15.50 6.61
N ILE A 71 20.25 14.48 7.06
CA ILE A 71 19.16 14.62 8.04
C ILE A 71 19.52 14.15 9.46
N SER A 72 20.73 13.59 9.66
CA SER A 72 21.19 13.03 10.93
C SER A 72 22.26 13.89 11.58
#